data_AF-A0A9N8VUG0-F1
#
_entry.id   AF-A0A9N8VUG0-F1
#
_cell.length_a   1.000
_cell.length_b   1.000
_cell.length_c   1.000
_cell.angle_alpha   90.00
_cell.angle_beta   90.00
_cell.angle_gamma   90.00
#
_symmetry.space_group_name_H-M   'P 1'
#
loop_
_entity.id
_entity.type
_entity.pdbx_description
1 polymer ?
#
loop_
_entity_poly.entity_id
_entity_poly.type
_entity_poly.pdbx_seq_one_letter_code
_entity_poly.pdbx_strand_id
1 'polypeptide(L)'
;MGAQNLFFAMLRSDYSTPRRRQLNFTTDIPPEIFAAICEYLTPDDLFTLLRVCRYFRALLSASRSAYTQEIWRTSRLRSSELFDHRPPPKGMSEQQYMLLHYWLTKCQFCRGQKEWESKAYWPFKVRACRSCLLERTISKHRLLNEWKIPKGVLSCLPYISIGTYEIYWISDVIQVEFRFRTIPPATRTLWATKQQERVRHYLQDVEEFELAYKYNMIFWYYKEQESIRKSCMVDDIAAELAVDPQQLKELSAYEEPLQWPPKERDWAAWRHKIVIGAQQFTKLQRRKVDKRWSL
;
A
#
# COMPACT_ATOMS: atom_id res chain seq x y z
N MET A 1 -20.25 16.59 22.26
CA MET A 1 -20.97 15.35 21.85
C MET A 1 -21.32 15.48 20.39
N GLY A 2 -20.74 14.66 19.52
CA GLY A 2 -20.98 14.73 18.08
C GLY A 2 -19.82 14.16 17.28
N ALA A 3 -20.15 13.40 16.22
CA ALA A 3 -19.28 12.85 15.18
C ALA A 3 -18.66 11.43 15.38
N GLN A 4 -19.39 10.52 16.04
CA GLN A 4 -19.27 9.07 15.79
C GLN A 4 -20.00 8.60 14.50
N ASN A 5 -20.63 9.52 13.76
CA ASN A 5 -21.74 9.16 12.86
C ASN A 5 -21.43 8.97 11.37
N LEU A 6 -20.19 9.01 10.87
CA LEU A 6 -19.97 8.99 9.41
C LEU A 6 -19.13 7.83 8.87
N PHE A 7 -18.67 6.91 9.73
CA PHE A 7 -18.10 5.64 9.28
C PHE A 7 -18.97 4.42 9.64
N PHE A 8 -19.73 4.49 10.73
CA PHE A 8 -20.77 3.47 11.03
C PHE A 8 -22.06 3.65 10.20
N ALA A 9 -22.35 4.86 9.70
CA ALA A 9 -23.51 5.10 8.83
C ALA A 9 -23.39 4.48 7.42
N MET A 10 -22.23 3.93 7.04
CA MET A 10 -22.07 3.20 5.77
C MET A 10 -22.25 1.67 5.90
N LEU A 11 -22.46 1.13 7.11
CA LEU A 11 -22.58 -0.32 7.33
C LEU A 11 -23.79 -0.79 8.15
N ARG A 12 -24.70 0.10 8.58
CA ARG A 12 -26.05 -0.30 9.05
C ARG A 12 -27.08 0.72 8.62
N SER A 13 -28.07 0.26 7.85
CA SER A 13 -29.26 1.02 7.51
C SER A 13 -30.37 0.00 7.23
N ASP A 14 -30.98 -0.47 8.32
CA ASP A 14 -32.32 -1.04 8.31
C ASP A 14 -33.31 0.13 8.19
N TYR A 15 -33.83 0.36 6.99
CA TYR A 15 -35.07 1.12 6.81
C TYR A 15 -35.98 0.32 5.90
N SER A 16 -36.99 -0.26 6.52
CA SER A 16 -38.19 -0.80 5.88
C SER A 16 -39.03 0.35 5.30
N THR A 17 -39.03 0.48 3.98
CA THR A 17 -40.01 1.24 3.17
C THR A 17 -40.16 0.59 1.78
N PRO A 18 -41.31 0.75 1.10
CA PRO A 18 -42.00 -0.34 0.41
C PRO A 18 -41.38 -0.74 -0.94
N ARG A 19 -41.57 -2.03 -1.28
CA ARG A 19 -41.16 -2.70 -2.53
C ARG A 19 -41.56 -1.90 -3.77
N ARG A 20 -40.63 -1.14 -4.34
CA ARG A 20 -40.60 -0.92 -5.79
C ARG A 20 -40.02 -2.18 -6.43
N ARG A 21 -40.74 -2.77 -7.39
CA ARG A 21 -40.24 -3.87 -8.23
C ARG A 21 -38.91 -3.42 -8.85
N GLN A 22 -37.79 -3.89 -8.30
CA GLN A 22 -36.47 -3.72 -8.89
C GLN A 22 -36.35 -4.71 -10.04
N LEU A 23 -36.01 -4.20 -11.22
CA LEU A 23 -35.52 -5.02 -12.32
C LEU A 23 -34.21 -5.66 -11.84
N ASN A 24 -34.20 -6.99 -11.77
CA ASN A 24 -33.06 -7.78 -11.33
C ASN A 24 -31.97 -7.78 -12.42
N PHE A 25 -31.14 -6.74 -12.48
CA PHE A 25 -29.95 -6.75 -13.34
C PHE A 25 -28.86 -7.72 -12.84
N THR A 26 -29.03 -8.29 -11.64
CA THR A 26 -27.99 -9.01 -10.89
C THR A 26 -28.22 -10.52 -10.81
N THR A 27 -29.16 -11.06 -11.59
CA THR A 27 -29.35 -12.53 -11.73
C THR A 27 -28.68 -13.13 -12.97
N ASP A 28 -28.14 -12.30 -13.87
CA ASP A 28 -27.75 -12.79 -15.21
C ASP A 28 -26.25 -13.06 -15.36
N ILE A 29 -25.40 -12.57 -14.46
CA ILE A 29 -23.95 -12.84 -14.47
C ILE A 29 -23.64 -13.84 -13.35
N PRO A 30 -23.32 -15.10 -13.69
CA PRO A 30 -22.85 -16.07 -12.70
C PRO A 30 -21.62 -15.52 -11.96
N PRO A 31 -21.48 -15.81 -10.66
CA PRO A 31 -20.32 -15.37 -9.87
C PRO A 31 -19.00 -15.69 -10.56
N GLU A 32 -18.87 -16.85 -11.19
CA GLU A 32 -17.66 -17.31 -11.90
C GLU A 32 -17.28 -16.36 -13.05
N ILE A 33 -18.27 -15.92 -13.83
CA ILE A 33 -18.06 -14.96 -14.92
C ILE A 33 -17.68 -13.59 -14.35
N PHE A 34 -18.31 -13.19 -13.23
CA PHE A 34 -17.94 -11.96 -12.55
C PHE A 34 -16.50 -12.01 -12.02
N ALA A 35 -16.05 -13.14 -11.46
CA ALA A 35 -14.65 -13.35 -11.06
C ALA A 35 -13.71 -13.14 -12.25
N ALA A 36 -14.01 -13.81 -13.37
CA ALA A 36 -13.20 -13.74 -14.58
C ALA A 36 -13.08 -12.29 -15.09
N ILE A 37 -14.18 -11.51 -15.05
CA ILE A 37 -14.13 -10.07 -15.35
C ILE A 37 -13.20 -9.35 -14.37
N CYS A 38 -13.36 -9.59 -13.07
CA CYS A 38 -12.56 -8.96 -12.03
C CYS A 38 -11.06 -9.27 -12.12
N GLU A 39 -10.65 -10.38 -12.74
CA GLU A 39 -9.23 -10.66 -12.95
C GLU A 39 -8.53 -9.63 -13.87
N TYR A 40 -9.28 -8.91 -14.69
CA TYR A 40 -8.76 -7.88 -15.58
C TYR A 40 -8.90 -6.46 -15.01
N LEU A 41 -9.52 -6.33 -13.84
CA LEU A 41 -9.76 -5.04 -13.21
C LEU A 41 -8.58 -4.61 -12.34
N THR A 42 -8.25 -3.32 -12.38
CA THR A 42 -7.30 -2.71 -11.45
C THR A 42 -7.93 -2.53 -10.06
N PRO A 43 -7.13 -2.33 -9.01
CA PRO A 43 -7.65 -1.99 -7.69
C PRO A 43 -8.59 -0.79 -7.72
N ASP A 44 -8.31 0.23 -8.54
CA ASP A 44 -9.16 1.42 -8.70
C ASP A 44 -10.53 1.09 -9.30
N ASP A 45 -10.57 0.19 -10.29
CA ASP A 45 -11.83 -0.28 -10.87
C ASP A 45 -12.66 -1.03 -9.83
N LEU A 46 -12.03 -1.90 -9.02
CA LEU A 46 -12.70 -2.62 -7.95
C LEU A 46 -13.23 -1.66 -6.87
N PHE A 47 -12.46 -0.64 -6.48
CA PHE A 47 -12.92 0.40 -5.55
C PHE A 47 -14.07 1.24 -6.14
N THR A 48 -14.06 1.46 -7.46
CA THR A 48 -15.15 2.13 -8.16
C THR A 48 -16.41 1.26 -8.16
N LEU A 49 -16.30 -0.03 -8.46
CA LEU A 49 -17.42 -0.98 -8.42
C LEU A 49 -18.08 -1.09 -7.05
N LEU A 50 -17.31 -1.03 -5.95
CA LEU A 50 -17.84 -0.94 -4.58
C LEU A 50 -18.82 0.23 -4.37
N ARG A 51 -18.76 1.26 -5.22
CA ARG A 51 -19.57 2.48 -5.12
C ARG A 51 -20.79 2.45 -6.05
N VAL A 52 -20.82 1.58 -7.05
CA VAL A 52 -21.87 1.53 -8.07
C VAL A 52 -23.20 1.00 -7.52
N CYS A 53 -23.21 -0.19 -6.91
CA CYS A 53 -24.45 -0.80 -6.42
C CYS A 53 -24.25 -1.64 -5.15
N ARG A 54 -25.36 -1.97 -4.47
CA ARG A 54 -25.34 -2.78 -3.24
C ARG A 54 -24.82 -4.20 -3.48
N TYR A 55 -25.09 -4.77 -4.65
CA TYR A 55 -24.64 -6.12 -5.03
C TYR A 55 -23.12 -6.20 -5.10
N PHE A 56 -22.47 -5.36 -5.92
CA PHE A 56 -21.00 -5.32 -6.01
C PHE A 56 -20.37 -4.96 -4.67
N ARG A 57 -20.96 -4.03 -3.92
CA ARG A 57 -20.50 -3.72 -2.56
C ARG A 57 -20.51 -4.96 -1.67
N ALA A 58 -21.61 -5.71 -1.64
CA ALA A 58 -21.71 -6.91 -0.81
C ALA A 58 -20.69 -7.98 -1.21
N LEU A 59 -20.53 -8.22 -2.51
CA LEU A 59 -19.62 -9.23 -3.03
C LEU A 59 -18.14 -8.86 -2.82
N LEU A 60 -17.76 -7.62 -3.10
CA LEU A 60 -16.37 -7.16 -2.99
C LEU A 60 -15.96 -6.75 -1.57
N SER A 61 -16.91 -6.53 -0.64
CA SER A 61 -16.61 -6.20 0.77
C SER A 61 -16.61 -7.41 1.71
N ALA A 62 -16.86 -8.62 1.20
CA ALA A 62 -16.88 -9.84 2.00
C ALA A 62 -15.46 -10.29 2.38
N SER A 63 -14.84 -9.58 3.33
CA SER A 63 -13.42 -9.74 3.73
C SER A 63 -13.03 -11.13 4.27
N ARG A 64 -14.00 -11.98 4.62
CA ARG A 64 -13.77 -13.36 5.07
C ARG A 64 -13.98 -14.40 3.96
N SER A 65 -14.54 -13.99 2.82
CA SER A 65 -14.76 -14.88 1.68
C SER A 65 -13.43 -15.10 0.96
N ALA A 66 -13.01 -16.36 0.85
CA ALA A 66 -11.81 -16.73 0.10
C ALA A 66 -11.90 -16.25 -1.36
N TYR A 67 -13.09 -16.37 -1.95
CA TYR A 67 -13.38 -15.90 -3.30
C TYR A 67 -13.17 -14.38 -3.44
N THR A 68 -13.67 -13.59 -2.50
CA THR A 68 -13.48 -12.13 -2.53
C THR A 68 -12.01 -11.77 -2.31
N GLN A 69 -11.30 -12.48 -1.42
CA GLN A 69 -9.86 -12.27 -1.23
C GLN A 69 -9.08 -12.56 -2.52
N GLU A 70 -9.45 -13.60 -3.26
CA GLU A 70 -8.77 -13.95 -4.51
C GLU A 70 -8.95 -12.87 -5.57
N ILE A 71 -10.17 -12.33 -5.77
CA ILE A 71 -10.41 -11.21 -6.70
C ILE A 71 -9.44 -10.04 -6.43
N TRP A 72 -9.36 -9.62 -5.16
CA TRP A 72 -8.50 -8.52 -4.76
C TRP A 72 -7.01 -8.88 -4.91
N ARG A 73 -6.62 -10.12 -4.59
CA ARG A 73 -5.25 -10.62 -4.76
C ARG A 73 -4.82 -10.62 -6.23
N THR A 74 -5.63 -11.17 -7.12
CA THR A 74 -5.36 -11.23 -8.56
C THR A 74 -5.20 -9.83 -9.14
N SER A 75 -6.13 -8.93 -8.80
CA SER A 75 -6.08 -7.52 -9.22
C SER A 75 -4.81 -6.81 -8.74
N ARG A 76 -4.41 -7.01 -7.47
CA ARG A 76 -3.17 -6.46 -6.92
C ARG A 76 -1.94 -6.96 -7.66
N LEU A 77 -1.84 -8.27 -7.88
CA LEU A 77 -0.66 -8.89 -8.48
C LEU A 77 -0.50 -8.53 -9.97
N ARG A 78 -1.59 -8.20 -10.68
CA ARG A 78 -1.56 -7.84 -12.11
C ARG A 78 -1.37 -6.34 -12.37
N SER A 79 -1.80 -5.46 -11.47
CA SER A 79 -1.99 -4.04 -11.81
C SER A 79 -0.75 -3.14 -11.77
N SER A 80 0.39 -3.52 -11.16
CA SER A 80 1.66 -2.79 -11.36
C SER A 80 2.90 -3.49 -10.79
N GLU A 81 4.06 -3.15 -11.34
CA GLU A 81 5.40 -3.40 -10.77
C GLU A 81 5.66 -2.61 -9.47
N LEU A 82 4.88 -1.56 -9.21
CA LEU A 82 4.98 -0.74 -8.00
C LEU A 82 4.39 -1.44 -6.78
N PHE A 83 3.57 -2.48 -6.98
CA PHE A 83 3.08 -3.28 -5.87
C PHE A 83 4.19 -4.17 -5.36
N ASP A 84 4.42 -4.05 -4.06
CA ASP A 84 5.07 -5.11 -3.33
C ASP A 84 4.25 -6.39 -3.54
N HIS A 85 4.79 -7.36 -4.30
CA HIS A 85 4.14 -8.65 -4.52
C HIS A 85 3.92 -9.42 -3.21
N ARG A 86 4.44 -8.92 -2.09
CA ARG A 86 4.18 -9.45 -0.77
C ARG A 86 2.69 -9.53 -0.44
N PRO A 87 2.30 -10.57 0.30
CA PRO A 87 0.95 -10.69 0.81
C PRO A 87 0.67 -9.63 1.88
N PRO A 88 -0.62 -9.30 2.13
CA PRO A 88 -1.02 -8.54 3.30
C PRO A 88 -0.47 -9.13 4.60
N PRO A 89 -0.16 -8.30 5.62
CA PRO A 89 0.14 -8.80 6.97
C PRO A 89 -0.98 -9.73 7.47
N LYS A 90 -0.63 -10.80 8.21
CA LYS A 90 -1.63 -11.79 8.64
C LYS A 90 -2.78 -11.14 9.39
N GLY A 91 -4.01 -11.54 9.07
CA GLY A 91 -5.22 -10.97 9.68
C GLY A 91 -5.64 -9.62 9.09
N MET A 92 -4.99 -9.12 8.04
CA MET A 92 -5.49 -8.08 7.15
C MET A 92 -6.05 -8.72 5.88
N SER A 93 -7.17 -8.19 5.37
CA SER A 93 -7.69 -8.61 4.07
C SER A 93 -6.98 -7.89 2.92
N GLU A 94 -6.95 -8.50 1.74
CA GLU A 94 -6.41 -7.91 0.49
C GLU A 94 -7.05 -6.56 0.18
N GLN A 95 -8.37 -6.43 0.39
CA GLN A 95 -9.08 -5.16 0.25
C GLN A 95 -8.55 -4.09 1.23
N GLN A 96 -8.41 -4.42 2.51
CA GLN A 96 -7.90 -3.48 3.51
C GLN A 96 -6.46 -3.07 3.22
N TYR A 97 -5.66 -4.03 2.77
CA TYR A 97 -4.29 -3.82 2.37
C TYR A 97 -4.20 -2.81 1.22
N MET A 98 -4.90 -3.05 0.12
CA MET A 98 -4.94 -2.11 -1.00
C MET A 98 -5.55 -0.76 -0.64
N LEU A 99 -6.57 -0.76 0.22
CA LEU A 99 -7.19 0.47 0.69
C LEU A 99 -6.16 1.35 1.42
N LEU A 100 -5.35 0.79 2.31
CA LEU A 100 -4.35 1.54 3.10
C LEU A 100 -3.10 1.89 2.31
N HIS A 101 -2.66 0.97 1.45
CA HIS A 101 -1.44 1.09 0.66
C HIS A 101 -1.61 2.05 -0.52
N TYR A 102 -2.71 1.94 -1.24
CA TYR A 102 -2.87 2.51 -2.58
C TYR A 102 -3.99 3.54 -2.64
N TRP A 103 -5.21 3.16 -2.24
CA TRP A 103 -6.39 3.97 -2.53
C TRP A 103 -6.56 5.16 -1.57
N LEU A 104 -6.21 4.98 -0.29
CA LEU A 104 -6.24 6.07 0.67
C LEU A 104 -4.92 6.83 0.64
N THR A 105 -4.96 8.00 0.01
CA THR A 105 -3.91 9.02 0.16
C THR A 105 -4.20 9.93 1.36
N LYS A 106 -5.47 10.08 1.71
CA LYS A 106 -5.97 11.06 2.70
C LYS A 106 -6.28 10.43 4.06
N CYS A 107 -6.36 11.27 5.09
CA CYS A 107 -6.79 10.86 6.43
C CYS A 107 -8.26 10.44 6.41
N GLN A 108 -8.56 9.26 6.97
CA GLN A 108 -9.92 8.70 7.03
C GLN A 108 -10.88 9.51 7.91
N PHE A 109 -10.34 10.35 8.81
CA PHE A 109 -11.12 10.99 9.87
C PHE A 109 -11.40 12.47 9.62
N CYS A 110 -10.42 13.23 9.13
CA CYS A 110 -10.56 14.67 8.85
C CYS A 110 -10.83 15.00 7.38
N ARG A 111 -11.19 13.99 6.57
CA ARG A 111 -11.53 14.13 5.15
C ARG A 111 -10.44 14.83 4.31
N GLY A 112 -9.18 14.63 4.66
CA GLY A 112 -8.07 15.21 3.90
C GLY A 112 -7.79 16.69 4.17
N GLN A 113 -8.24 17.30 5.26
CA GLN A 113 -7.77 18.65 5.61
C GLN A 113 -6.25 18.71 5.89
N LYS A 114 -5.62 17.56 6.17
CA LYS A 114 -4.19 17.42 6.49
C LYS A 114 -3.56 16.25 5.72
N GLU A 115 -3.68 16.25 4.39
CA GLU A 115 -3.25 15.12 3.53
C GLU A 115 -1.75 14.84 3.67
N TRP A 116 -0.93 15.89 3.71
CA TRP A 116 0.53 15.79 3.79
C TRP A 116 1.05 15.15 5.09
N GLU A 117 0.25 15.16 6.18
CA GLU A 117 0.57 14.48 7.45
C GLU A 117 0.02 13.04 7.52
N SER A 118 -0.73 12.61 6.50
CA SER A 118 -1.50 11.37 6.55
C SER A 118 -0.66 10.16 6.17
N LYS A 119 -0.51 9.22 7.10
CA LYS A 119 0.20 7.96 6.85
C LYS A 119 -0.59 6.74 7.33
N ALA A 120 -0.24 5.58 6.79
CA ALA A 120 -0.78 4.31 7.24
C ALA A 120 -0.20 3.95 8.62
N TYR A 121 -1.07 3.53 9.52
CA TYR A 121 -0.74 2.99 10.83
C TYR A 121 -1.16 1.51 10.81
N TRP A 122 -0.27 0.66 10.33
CA TRP A 122 -0.56 -0.74 10.01
C TRP A 122 -1.05 -1.55 11.21
N PRO A 123 -0.49 -1.41 12.44
CA PRO A 123 -1.01 -2.11 13.61
C PRO A 123 -2.51 -1.84 13.88
N PHE A 124 -2.98 -0.63 13.54
CA PHE A 124 -4.37 -0.21 13.72
C PHE A 124 -5.23 -0.33 12.44
N LYS A 125 -4.62 -0.66 11.30
CA LYS A 125 -5.29 -0.79 9.99
C LYS A 125 -6.03 0.48 9.56
N VAL A 126 -5.46 1.65 9.86
CA VAL A 126 -6.04 2.96 9.53
C VAL A 126 -5.03 3.87 8.84
N ARG A 127 -5.52 4.83 8.06
CA ARG A 127 -4.72 5.95 7.56
C ARG A 127 -5.19 7.24 8.23
N ALA A 128 -4.29 7.90 8.94
CA ALA A 128 -4.62 9.07 9.75
C ALA A 128 -3.54 10.15 9.66
N CYS A 129 -3.94 11.42 9.86
CA CYS A 129 -3.01 12.47 10.25
C CYS A 129 -2.69 12.36 11.75
N ARG A 130 -1.65 13.07 12.19
CA ARG A 130 -1.17 13.03 13.58
C ARG A 130 -2.26 13.41 14.58
N SER A 131 -3.01 14.48 14.33
CA SER A 131 -4.06 14.91 15.27
C SER A 131 -5.17 13.87 15.43
N CYS A 132 -5.63 13.29 14.31
CA CYS A 132 -6.69 12.29 14.37
C CYS A 132 -6.24 10.95 14.97
N LEU A 133 -4.96 10.59 14.84
CA LEU A 133 -4.38 9.45 15.56
C LEU A 133 -4.43 9.69 17.07
N LEU A 134 -3.95 10.84 17.54
CA LEU A 134 -3.86 11.14 18.97
C LEU A 134 -5.25 11.21 19.63
N GLU A 135 -6.26 11.72 18.93
CA GLU A 135 -7.66 11.71 19.40
C GLU A 135 -8.24 10.30 19.62
N ARG A 136 -7.70 9.29 18.94
CA ARG A 136 -8.25 7.93 18.90
C ARG A 136 -7.34 6.91 19.58
N THR A 137 -6.22 7.36 20.12
CA THR A 137 -5.25 6.52 20.80
C THR A 137 -5.06 6.97 22.23
N ILE A 138 -4.61 6.05 23.07
CA ILE A 138 -4.36 6.29 24.49
C ILE A 138 -3.07 5.57 24.89
N SER A 139 -2.29 6.21 25.75
CA SER A 139 -1.01 5.65 26.19
C SER A 139 -1.19 4.52 27.19
N LYS A 140 -0.24 3.58 27.19
CA LYS A 140 -0.15 2.49 28.19
C LYS A 140 -0.23 3.00 29.63
N HIS A 141 0.44 4.11 29.91
CA HIS A 141 0.44 4.73 31.24
C HIS A 141 -0.98 5.05 31.70
N ARG A 142 -1.77 5.73 30.86
CA ARG A 142 -3.16 6.09 31.18
C ARG A 142 -4.04 4.85 31.29
N LEU A 143 -3.84 3.86 30.42
CA LEU A 143 -4.59 2.60 30.48
C LEU A 143 -4.37 1.85 31.80
N LEU A 144 -3.13 1.78 32.28
CA LEU A 144 -2.80 1.10 33.54
C LEU A 144 -3.21 1.90 34.77
N ASN A 145 -2.98 3.22 34.76
CA ASN A 145 -3.09 4.05 35.96
C ASN A 145 -4.46 4.72 36.10
N GLU A 146 -5.06 5.20 35.01
CA GLU A 146 -6.37 5.87 35.03
C GLU A 146 -7.49 4.87 34.78
N TRP A 147 -7.40 4.08 33.71
CA TRP A 147 -8.47 3.16 33.28
C TRP A 147 -8.40 1.79 33.97
N LYS A 148 -7.32 1.52 34.70
CA LYS A 148 -7.10 0.25 35.43
C LYS A 148 -7.24 -1.00 34.56
N ILE A 149 -6.86 -0.90 33.28
CA ILE A 149 -6.90 -2.04 32.36
C ILE A 149 -5.81 -3.05 32.75
N PRO A 150 -6.13 -4.33 32.96
CA PRO A 150 -5.12 -5.33 33.32
C PRO A 150 -4.04 -5.50 32.26
N LYS A 151 -2.77 -5.67 32.67
CA LYS A 151 -1.65 -5.91 31.76
C LYS A 151 -1.89 -7.07 30.79
N GLY A 152 -2.50 -8.15 31.26
CA GLY A 152 -2.84 -9.32 30.44
C GLY A 152 -3.87 -9.04 29.34
N VAL A 153 -4.71 -8.01 29.51
CA VAL A 153 -5.64 -7.53 28.47
C VAL A 153 -4.91 -6.66 27.47
N LEU A 154 -3.99 -5.79 27.93
CA LEU A 154 -3.18 -4.94 27.05
C LEU A 154 -2.29 -5.77 26.11
N SER A 155 -1.72 -6.87 26.58
CA SER A 155 -0.94 -7.78 25.72
C SER A 155 -1.77 -8.52 24.67
N CYS A 156 -3.11 -8.46 24.76
CA CYS A 156 -4.02 -8.98 23.74
C CYS A 156 -4.38 -7.95 22.65
N LEU A 157 -3.73 -6.78 22.64
CA LEU A 157 -4.03 -5.67 21.73
C LEU A 157 -2.79 -5.29 20.90
N PRO A 158 -2.99 -4.95 19.61
CA PRO A 158 -1.93 -4.30 18.84
C PRO A 158 -1.65 -2.91 19.41
N TYR A 159 -0.40 -2.47 19.30
CA TYR A 159 0.05 -1.15 19.73
C TYR A 159 1.04 -0.56 18.73
N ILE A 160 1.35 0.72 18.92
CA ILE A 160 2.42 1.42 18.22
C ILE A 160 3.37 2.01 19.25
N SER A 161 4.68 1.90 19.00
CA SER A 161 5.71 2.56 19.79
C SER A 161 6.02 3.93 19.20
N ILE A 162 5.93 4.97 20.03
CA ILE A 162 6.39 6.32 19.74
C ILE A 162 7.48 6.66 20.75
N GLY A 163 8.74 6.47 20.36
CA GLY A 163 9.86 6.51 21.29
C GLY A 163 9.73 5.40 22.34
N THR A 164 9.73 5.77 23.61
CA THR A 164 9.54 4.84 24.73
C THR A 164 8.07 4.61 25.11
N TYR A 165 7.14 5.28 24.44
CA TYR A 165 5.72 5.21 24.76
C TYR A 165 4.99 4.22 23.85
N GLU A 166 4.21 3.33 24.44
CA GLU A 166 3.24 2.51 23.72
C GLU A 166 1.87 3.19 23.72
N ILE A 167 1.25 3.30 22.55
CA ILE A 167 -0.12 3.78 22.37
C ILE A 167 -1.01 2.68 21.79
N TYR A 168 -2.27 2.69 22.20
CA TYR A 168 -3.27 1.69 21.85
C TYR A 168 -4.49 2.39 21.26
N TRP A 169 -5.19 1.71 20.36
CA TRP A 169 -6.41 2.23 19.75
C TRP A 169 -7.59 2.12 20.73
N ILE A 170 -8.23 3.25 21.04
CA ILE A 170 -9.24 3.35 22.13
C ILE A 170 -10.40 2.38 21.90
N SER A 171 -10.94 2.29 20.67
CA SER A 171 -12.08 1.41 20.40
C SER A 171 -11.74 -0.07 20.57
N ASP A 172 -10.49 -0.45 20.35
CA ASP A 172 -10.06 -1.85 20.46
C ASP A 172 -9.85 -2.21 21.92
N VAL A 173 -9.28 -1.29 22.71
CA VAL A 173 -9.19 -1.45 24.18
C VAL A 173 -10.57 -1.74 24.76
N ILE A 174 -11.56 -0.90 24.44
CA ILE A 174 -12.93 -1.05 24.95
C ILE A 174 -13.52 -2.41 24.54
N GLN A 175 -13.35 -2.81 23.27
CA GLN A 175 -13.90 -4.08 22.78
C GLN A 175 -13.23 -5.31 23.40
N VAL A 176 -11.90 -5.32 23.50
CA VAL A 176 -11.14 -6.45 24.05
C VAL A 176 -11.37 -6.57 25.54
N GLU A 177 -11.42 -5.45 26.26
CA GLU A 177 -11.72 -5.43 27.68
C GLU A 177 -13.13 -5.93 27.98
N PHE A 178 -14.14 -5.45 27.24
CA PHE A 178 -15.50 -5.97 27.35
C PHE A 178 -15.54 -7.48 27.11
N ARG A 179 -14.94 -7.96 26.01
CA ARG A 179 -14.86 -9.39 25.71
C ARG A 179 -14.18 -10.18 26.83
N PHE A 180 -13.05 -9.70 27.34
CA PHE A 180 -12.35 -10.36 28.44
C PHE A 180 -13.22 -10.51 29.69
N ARG A 181 -13.98 -9.47 30.04
CA ARG A 181 -14.92 -9.51 31.17
C ARG A 181 -16.05 -10.54 30.94
N THR A 182 -16.56 -10.66 29.72
CA THR A 182 -17.62 -11.63 29.39
C THR A 182 -17.16 -13.09 29.35
N ILE A 183 -15.85 -13.35 29.25
CA ILE A 183 -15.31 -14.72 29.21
C ILE A 183 -15.34 -15.33 30.63
N PRO A 184 -15.77 -16.60 30.79
CA PRO A 184 -15.78 -17.27 32.08
C PRO A 184 -14.39 -17.30 32.74
N PRO A 185 -14.27 -17.00 34.05
CA PRO A 185 -12.98 -16.89 34.75
C PRO A 185 -12.03 -18.07 34.51
N ALA A 186 -12.55 -19.30 34.53
CA ALA A 186 -11.79 -20.53 34.31
C ALA A 186 -11.07 -20.60 32.94
N THR A 187 -11.59 -19.90 31.93
CA THR A 187 -11.07 -19.93 30.55
C THR A 187 -10.31 -18.66 30.14
N ARG A 188 -10.30 -17.63 31.00
CA ARG A 188 -9.70 -16.32 30.69
C ARG A 188 -8.22 -16.41 30.37
N THR A 189 -7.46 -17.19 31.15
CA THR A 189 -6.01 -17.34 30.94
C THR A 189 -5.73 -17.97 29.58
N LEU A 190 -6.40 -19.09 29.26
CA LEU A 190 -6.24 -19.77 27.97
C LEU A 190 -6.59 -18.85 26.80
N TRP A 191 -7.70 -18.11 26.90
CA TRP A 191 -8.09 -17.14 25.89
C TRP A 191 -7.04 -16.04 25.73
N ALA A 192 -6.56 -15.47 26.83
CA ALA A 192 -5.56 -14.39 26.82
C ALA A 192 -4.26 -14.86 26.18
N THR A 193 -3.74 -16.04 26.54
CA THR A 193 -2.54 -16.62 25.92
C THR A 193 -2.71 -16.77 24.41
N LYS A 194 -3.86 -17.29 23.95
CA LYS A 194 -4.14 -17.42 22.51
C LYS A 194 -4.22 -16.07 21.80
N GLN A 195 -4.79 -15.05 22.44
CA GLN A 195 -4.86 -13.71 21.85
C GLN A 195 -3.50 -13.02 21.81
N GLN A 196 -2.71 -13.15 22.87
CA GLN A 196 -1.34 -12.62 22.95
C GLN A 196 -0.49 -13.17 21.82
N GLU A 197 -0.53 -14.49 21.59
CA GLU A 197 0.24 -15.10 20.52
C GLU A 197 -0.19 -14.63 19.13
N ARG A 198 -1.51 -14.51 18.92
CA ARG A 198 -2.06 -13.97 17.68
C ARG A 198 -1.60 -12.53 17.42
N VAL A 199 -1.59 -11.69 18.45
CA VAL A 199 -1.15 -10.29 18.35
C VAL A 199 0.36 -10.21 18.15
N ARG A 200 1.14 -11.04 18.85
CA ARG A 200 2.59 -11.11 18.71
C ARG A 200 2.99 -11.41 17.26
N HIS A 201 2.43 -12.46 16.67
CA HIS A 201 2.68 -12.79 15.26
C HIS A 201 2.22 -11.68 14.32
N TYR A 202 1.07 -11.07 14.59
CA TYR A 202 0.58 -9.96 13.78
C TYR A 202 1.53 -8.76 13.79
N LEU A 203 2.02 -8.36 14.96
CA LEU A 203 2.94 -7.23 15.09
C LEU A 203 4.30 -7.53 14.46
N GLN A 204 4.80 -8.76 14.56
CA GLN A 204 6.01 -9.19 13.86
C GLN A 204 5.85 -9.10 12.34
N ASP A 205 4.77 -9.66 11.79
CA ASP A 205 4.48 -9.58 10.36
C ASP A 205 4.34 -8.12 9.88
N VAL A 206 3.73 -7.26 10.71
CA VAL A 206 3.59 -5.82 10.41
C VAL A 206 4.95 -5.10 10.45
N GLU A 207 5.82 -5.41 11.40
CA GLU A 207 7.15 -4.81 11.51
C GLU A 207 8.02 -5.15 10.29
N GLU A 208 8.06 -6.43 9.92
CA GLU A 208 8.74 -6.89 8.71
C GLU A 208 8.19 -6.20 7.47
N PHE A 209 6.86 -6.11 7.37
CA PHE A 209 6.20 -5.41 6.27
C PHE A 209 6.56 -3.93 6.23
N GLU A 210 6.51 -3.20 7.35
CA GLU A 210 6.83 -1.78 7.41
C GLU A 210 8.28 -1.49 7.05
N LEU A 211 9.22 -2.31 7.53
CA LEU A 211 10.64 -2.19 7.22
C LEU A 211 10.85 -2.30 5.72
N ALA A 212 10.22 -3.30 5.12
CA ALA A 212 10.43 -3.59 3.72
C ALA A 212 9.65 -2.65 2.78
N TYR A 213 8.49 -2.15 3.21
CA TYR A 213 7.80 -1.04 2.56
C TYR A 213 8.66 0.22 2.53
N LYS A 214 9.30 0.58 3.65
CA LYS A 214 10.24 1.72 3.71
C LYS A 214 11.41 1.51 2.76
N TYR A 215 12.01 0.32 2.76
CA TYR A 215 13.11 -0.01 1.86
C TYR A 215 12.71 0.09 0.38
N ASN A 216 11.55 -0.48 0.02
CA ASN A 216 11.04 -0.44 -1.35
C ASN A 216 10.71 0.98 -1.81
N MET A 217 10.07 1.81 -0.96
CA MET A 217 9.83 3.21 -1.33
C MET A 217 11.14 3.97 -1.57
N ILE A 218 12.15 3.74 -0.71
CA ILE A 218 13.47 4.34 -0.88
C ILE A 218 14.10 3.88 -2.19
N PHE A 219 14.09 2.57 -2.46
CA PHE A 219 14.60 1.98 -3.70
C PHE A 219 13.92 2.59 -4.94
N TRP A 220 12.59 2.67 -4.96
CA TRP A 220 11.83 3.25 -6.08
C TRP A 220 12.11 4.74 -6.27
N TYR A 221 12.10 5.52 -5.19
CA TYR A 221 12.44 6.95 -5.24
C TYR A 221 13.81 7.17 -5.88
N TYR A 222 14.80 6.37 -5.49
CA TYR A 222 16.12 6.49 -6.07
C TYR A 222 16.24 5.90 -7.48
N LYS A 223 15.52 4.83 -7.83
CA LYS A 223 15.48 4.30 -9.20
C LYS A 223 14.88 5.33 -10.16
N GLU A 224 13.86 6.05 -9.73
CA GLU A 224 13.29 7.17 -10.49
C GLU A 224 14.29 8.33 -10.62
N GLN A 225 14.96 8.73 -9.53
CA GLN A 225 16.04 9.72 -9.57
C GLN A 225 17.20 9.28 -10.48
N GLU A 226 17.56 8.00 -10.47
CA GLU A 226 18.58 7.42 -11.35
C GLU A 226 18.15 7.52 -12.81
N SER A 227 16.89 7.17 -13.13
CA SER A 227 16.33 7.30 -14.47
C SER A 227 16.32 8.75 -14.96
N ILE A 228 15.91 9.70 -14.11
CA ILE A 228 15.93 11.13 -14.41
C ILE A 228 17.36 11.60 -14.65
N ARG A 229 18.29 11.27 -13.75
CA ARG A 229 19.70 11.67 -13.87
C ARG A 229 20.35 11.08 -15.12
N LYS A 230 20.11 9.81 -15.43
CA LYS A 230 20.56 9.16 -16.68
C LYS A 230 20.01 9.90 -17.91
N SER A 231 18.71 10.24 -17.91
CA SER A 231 18.11 10.99 -19.02
C SER A 231 18.77 12.36 -19.19
N CYS A 232 18.91 13.14 -18.11
CA CYS A 232 19.54 14.47 -18.19
C CYS A 232 20.99 14.39 -18.68
N MET A 233 21.77 13.45 -18.15
CA MET A 233 23.17 13.26 -18.58
C MET A 233 23.27 12.81 -20.04
N VAL A 234 22.32 12.00 -20.53
CA VAL A 234 22.25 11.63 -21.94
C VAL A 234 21.98 12.85 -22.81
N ASP A 235 21.03 13.70 -22.41
CA ASP A 235 20.71 14.93 -23.15
C ASP A 235 21.92 15.88 -23.19
N ASP A 236 22.69 16.00 -22.09
CA ASP A 236 23.93 16.77 -22.02
C ASP A 236 25.01 16.21 -22.97
N ILE A 237 25.25 14.89 -22.94
CA ILE A 237 26.21 14.22 -23.83
C ILE A 237 25.81 14.38 -25.30
N ALA A 238 24.51 14.28 -25.60
CA ALA A 238 23.98 14.44 -26.95
C ALA A 238 24.28 15.84 -27.48
N ALA A 239 24.07 16.86 -26.65
CA ALA A 239 24.39 18.25 -26.97
C ALA A 239 25.90 18.46 -27.17
N GLU A 240 26.75 17.93 -26.27
CA GLU A 240 28.21 18.03 -26.36
C GLU A 240 28.77 17.39 -27.64
N LEU A 241 28.23 16.23 -28.03
CA LEU A 241 28.70 15.48 -29.20
C LEU A 241 27.97 15.83 -30.49
N ALA A 242 26.95 16.70 -30.43
CA ALA A 242 26.07 17.06 -31.53
C ALA A 242 25.44 15.82 -32.22
N VAL A 243 24.90 14.90 -31.43
CA VAL A 243 24.24 13.66 -31.89
C VAL A 243 22.77 13.62 -31.45
N ASP A 244 21.97 12.77 -32.09
CA ASP A 244 20.56 12.59 -31.75
C ASP A 244 20.40 12.03 -30.31
N PRO A 245 19.71 12.75 -29.40
CA PRO A 245 19.47 12.28 -28.04
C PRO A 245 18.73 10.93 -27.98
N GLN A 246 17.86 10.65 -28.95
CA GLN A 246 17.06 9.42 -28.92
C GLN A 246 17.92 8.17 -29.13
N GLN A 247 18.92 8.25 -30.01
CA GLN A 247 19.88 7.17 -30.25
C GLN A 247 20.76 6.90 -29.02
N LEU A 248 21.13 7.96 -28.31
CA LEU A 248 21.86 7.84 -27.04
C LEU A 248 21.01 7.24 -25.92
N LYS A 249 19.71 7.59 -25.86
CA LYS A 249 18.77 6.97 -24.91
C LYS A 249 18.70 5.47 -25.12
N GLU A 250 18.63 5.01 -26.36
CA GLU A 250 18.67 3.58 -26.70
C GLU A 250 19.99 2.92 -26.26
N LEU A 251 21.16 3.53 -26.57
CA LEU A 251 22.46 3.03 -26.13
C LEU A 251 22.56 2.94 -24.59
N SER A 252 22.07 3.97 -23.90
CA SER A 252 22.10 4.04 -22.45
C SER A 252 21.22 3.02 -21.74
N ALA A 253 20.17 2.54 -22.41
CA ALA A 253 19.24 1.55 -21.86
C ALA A 253 19.87 0.16 -21.71
N TYR A 254 20.97 -0.12 -22.41
CA TYR A 254 21.68 -1.40 -22.39
C TYR A 254 22.94 -1.42 -21.51
N GLU A 255 23.31 -0.29 -20.88
CA GLU A 255 24.44 -0.26 -19.94
C GLU A 255 24.09 -0.99 -18.63
N GLU A 256 25.04 -1.77 -18.11
CA GLU A 256 24.89 -2.58 -16.89
C GLU A 256 24.42 -1.74 -15.69
N PRO A 257 23.64 -2.34 -14.76
CA PRO A 257 23.18 -1.64 -13.58
C PRO A 257 24.36 -1.17 -12.72
N LEU A 258 24.29 0.08 -12.25
CA LEU A 258 25.24 0.62 -11.29
C LEU A 258 25.18 -0.20 -9.99
N GLN A 259 26.30 -0.30 -9.26
CA GLN A 259 26.25 -0.82 -7.89
C GLN A 259 25.32 0.03 -7.04
N TRP A 260 24.45 -0.62 -6.29
CA TRP A 260 23.44 0.04 -5.47
C TRP A 260 23.91 0.22 -4.01
N PRO A 261 23.82 1.42 -3.41
CA PRO A 261 23.48 2.72 -4.01
C PRO A 261 24.65 3.34 -4.81
N PRO A 262 24.38 4.02 -5.95
CA PRO A 262 25.44 4.53 -6.83
C PRO A 262 26.17 5.71 -6.19
N LYS A 263 27.50 5.68 -6.24
CA LYS A 263 28.41 6.77 -5.83
C LYS A 263 28.76 7.64 -7.04
N GLU A 264 29.25 8.85 -6.79
CA GLU A 264 29.61 9.81 -7.85
C GLU A 264 30.62 9.24 -8.86
N ARG A 265 31.55 8.39 -8.40
CA ARG A 265 32.49 7.66 -9.27
C ARG A 265 31.80 6.73 -10.26
N ASP A 266 30.68 6.14 -9.86
CA ASP A 266 29.94 5.17 -10.67
C ASP A 266 29.19 5.92 -11.79
N TRP A 267 28.71 7.14 -11.50
CA TRP A 267 28.16 8.07 -12.50
C TRP A 267 29.20 8.56 -13.51
N ALA A 268 30.41 8.90 -13.06
CA ALA A 268 31.50 9.30 -13.94
C ALA A 268 31.93 8.16 -14.87
N ALA A 269 32.04 6.93 -14.34
CA ALA A 269 32.35 5.74 -15.12
C ALA A 269 31.27 5.44 -16.17
N TRP A 270 30.00 5.54 -15.79
CA TRP A 270 28.88 5.37 -16.70
C TRP A 270 28.88 6.42 -17.82
N ARG A 271 29.05 7.71 -17.49
CA ARG A 271 29.18 8.79 -18.49
C ARG A 271 30.29 8.49 -19.49
N HIS A 272 31.45 8.05 -19.01
CA HIS A 272 32.59 7.74 -19.85
C HIS A 272 32.27 6.63 -20.87
N LYS A 273 31.59 5.56 -20.45
CA LYS A 273 31.15 4.48 -21.35
C LYS A 273 30.17 4.98 -22.42
N ILE A 274 29.16 5.76 -22.02
CA ILE A 274 28.19 6.34 -22.95
C ILE A 274 28.86 7.23 -23.99
N VAL A 275 29.79 8.11 -23.57
CA VAL A 275 30.55 8.97 -24.49
C VAL A 275 31.37 8.14 -25.48
N ILE A 276 32.05 7.09 -25.03
CA ILE A 276 32.82 6.20 -25.92
C ILE A 276 31.89 5.51 -26.93
N GLY A 277 30.78 4.93 -26.48
CA GLY A 277 29.81 4.25 -27.34
C GLY A 277 29.22 5.21 -28.39
N ALA A 278 28.86 6.42 -27.98
CA ALA A 278 28.36 7.46 -28.86
C ALA A 278 29.38 7.86 -29.93
N GLN A 279 30.65 8.09 -29.54
CA GLN A 279 31.71 8.41 -30.49
C GLN A 279 31.99 7.28 -31.50
N GLN A 280 31.90 6.02 -31.07
CA GLN A 280 32.02 4.86 -31.96
C GLN A 280 30.87 4.82 -32.98
N PHE A 281 29.64 5.07 -32.52
CA PHE A 281 28.46 5.14 -33.37
C PHE A 281 28.57 6.25 -34.43
N THR A 282 28.96 7.46 -34.03
CA THR A 282 29.18 8.59 -34.96
C THR A 282 30.25 8.29 -36.00
N LYS A 283 31.36 7.64 -35.60
CA LYS A 283 32.41 7.21 -36.54
C LYS A 283 31.89 6.20 -37.57
N LEU A 284 31.04 5.25 -37.16
CA LEU A 284 30.45 4.26 -38.04
C LEU A 284 29.47 4.90 -39.03
N GLN A 285 28.66 5.87 -38.59
CA GLN A 285 27.76 6.61 -39.48
C GLN A 285 28.52 7.41 -40.54
N ARG A 286 29.57 8.14 -40.18
CA ARG A 286 30.41 8.87 -41.14
C ARG A 286 31.03 7.96 -42.21
N ARG A 287 31.58 6.80 -41.81
CA ARG A 287 32.12 5.80 -42.73
C ARG A 287 31.09 5.21 -43.71
N LYS A 288 29.82 5.09 -43.31
CA LYS A 288 28.73 4.64 -44.20
C LYS A 288 28.36 5.73 -45.21
N VAL A 289 28.40 7.00 -44.82
CA VAL A 289 28.16 8.13 -45.72
C VAL A 289 29.29 8.23 -46.75
N ASP A 290 30.55 8.21 -46.33
CA ASP A 290 31.70 8.33 -47.24
C ASP A 290 31.73 7.22 -48.30
N LYS A 291 31.41 5.97 -47.92
CA LYS A 291 31.29 4.85 -48.87
C LYS A 291 30.13 5.00 -49.87
N ARG A 292 29.10 5.77 -49.54
CA ARG A 292 27.94 6.02 -50.43
C ARG A 292 28.22 7.09 -51.49
N TRP A 293 29.21 7.96 -51.26
CA TRP A 293 29.67 9.00 -52.19
C TRP A 293 30.94 8.59 -52.98
N SER A 294 31.43 7.37 -52.78
CA SER A 294 32.63 6.82 -53.44
C SER A 294 32.29 5.85 -54.61
N LEU A 295 31.04 5.84 -55.07
CA LEU A 295 30.51 5.07 -56.20
C LEU A 295 29.91 6.04 -57.22
#